data_AF-A0ABC8TB50-F1
#
_entry.id   AF-A0ABC8TB50-F1
#
_cell.length_a   1.000
_cell.length_b   1.000
_cell.length_c   1.000
_cell.angle_alpha   90.00
_cell.angle_beta   90.00
_cell.angle_gamma   90.00
#
_symmetry.space_group_name_H-M   'P 1'
#
loop_
_entity.id
_entity.type
_entity.pdbx_description
1 polymer ?
#
loop_
_entity_poly.entity_id
_entity_poly.type
_entity_poly.pdbx_seq_one_letter_code
_entity_poly.pdbx_strand_id
1 'polypeptide(L)'
;MFFSYTVLQFVNFTKIMSKNTDIAKKEAAFALSALMEIPLQYRATQRIYDIDKNTVGPRTRPLPPPREVIDHDNSVQSFPHMTSFESVPRMMSFESVDQTAPVEQVCPICLTNPKDMAFGCGHLTCKDCGVTISSCPLCREPITTRLRLYA
;
A
#
# COMPACT_ATOMS: atom_id res chain seq x y z
N MET A 1 -31.69 16.86 17.21
CA MET A 1 -31.24 16.04 16.07
C MET A 1 -29.73 16.25 15.94
N PHE A 2 -28.94 15.43 16.63
CA PHE A 2 -27.48 15.54 16.63
C PHE A 2 -26.95 14.97 15.30
N PHE A 3 -26.48 15.81 14.39
CA PHE A 3 -25.65 15.34 13.29
C PHE A 3 -24.26 15.02 13.86
N SER A 4 -24.04 13.75 14.21
CA SER A 4 -22.70 13.22 14.42
C SER A 4 -22.00 13.15 13.06
N TYR A 5 -21.27 14.19 12.69
CA TYR A 5 -20.46 14.19 11.47
C TYR A 5 -19.26 13.27 11.68
N THR A 6 -19.16 12.19 10.92
CA THR A 6 -18.00 11.29 10.93
C THR A 6 -16.86 11.96 10.17
N VAL A 7 -15.74 12.22 10.85
CA VAL A 7 -14.51 12.79 10.26
C VAL A 7 -13.76 11.73 9.43
N LEU A 8 -14.15 10.46 9.54
CA LEU A 8 -13.50 9.34 8.88
C LEU A 8 -14.49 8.59 8.00
N GLN A 9 -14.14 8.44 6.73
CA GLN A 9 -14.84 7.59 5.78
C GLN A 9 -13.87 6.53 5.23
N PHE A 10 -14.29 5.27 5.19
CA PHE A 10 -13.52 4.19 4.58
C PHE A 10 -14.04 3.89 3.17
N VAL A 11 -13.13 3.88 2.19
CA VAL A 11 -13.44 3.51 0.80
C VAL A 11 -12.78 2.17 0.49
N ASN A 12 -13.58 1.17 0.13
CA ASN A 12 -13.06 -0.13 -0.30
C ASN A 12 -12.66 -0.07 -1.78
N PHE A 13 -11.40 0.28 -2.04
CA PHE A 13 -10.83 0.39 -3.38
C PHE A 13 -10.96 -0.91 -4.18
N THR A 14 -10.54 -2.04 -3.60
CA THR A 14 -10.55 -3.35 -4.26
C THR A 14 -11.95 -3.74 -4.73
N LYS A 15 -12.97 -3.51 -3.89
CA LYS A 15 -14.38 -3.77 -4.23
C LYS A 15 -14.88 -2.89 -5.39
N ILE A 16 -14.40 -1.66 -5.51
CA ILE A 16 -14.79 -0.76 -6.61
C ILE A 16 -14.09 -1.20 -7.90
N MET A 17 -12.81 -1.53 -7.82
CA MET A 17 -12.00 -1.89 -8.97
C MET A 17 -12.26 -3.31 -9.49
N SER A 18 -12.78 -4.22 -8.67
CA SER A 18 -13.12 -5.59 -9.07
C SER A 18 -14.41 -5.73 -9.88
N LYS A 19 -15.22 -4.66 -10.00
CA LYS A 19 -16.47 -4.69 -10.77
C LYS A 19 -16.20 -4.89 -12.27
N ASN A 20 -17.09 -5.57 -12.97
CA ASN A 20 -17.00 -5.69 -14.43
C ASN A 20 -17.67 -4.49 -15.12
N THR A 21 -17.03 -3.32 -15.05
CA THR A 21 -17.48 -2.08 -15.69
C THR A 21 -16.30 -1.38 -16.34
N ASP A 22 -16.59 -0.39 -17.20
CA ASP A 22 -15.57 0.47 -17.77
C ASP A 22 -14.70 1.16 -16.69
N ILE A 23 -13.44 1.41 -17.02
CA ILE A 23 -12.45 2.02 -16.11
C ILE A 23 -12.92 3.41 -15.66
N ALA A 24 -13.41 4.24 -16.56
CA ALA A 24 -13.88 5.59 -16.21
C ALA A 24 -15.04 5.53 -15.20
N LYS A 25 -15.90 4.50 -15.29
CA LYS A 25 -16.98 4.29 -14.33
C LYS A 25 -16.48 3.85 -12.95
N LYS A 26 -15.40 3.05 -12.89
CA LYS A 26 -14.77 2.65 -11.63
C LYS A 26 -14.09 3.84 -10.96
N GLU A 27 -13.37 4.65 -11.72
CA GLU A 27 -12.73 5.87 -11.24
C GLU A 27 -13.76 6.87 -10.73
N ALA A 28 -14.84 7.11 -11.48
CA ALA A 28 -15.93 7.97 -11.03
C ALA A 28 -16.60 7.44 -9.75
N ALA A 29 -16.80 6.12 -9.65
CA ALA A 29 -17.36 5.50 -8.45
C ALA A 29 -16.42 5.62 -7.24
N PHE A 30 -15.11 5.49 -7.44
CA PHE A 30 -14.10 5.68 -6.41
C PHE A 30 -14.06 7.14 -5.95
N ALA A 31 -13.98 8.09 -6.88
CA ALA A 31 -13.95 9.52 -6.59
C ALA A 31 -15.22 9.95 -5.84
N LEU A 32 -16.39 9.52 -6.30
CA LEU A 32 -17.65 9.79 -5.59
C LEU A 32 -17.61 9.21 -4.18
N SER A 33 -17.22 7.95 -4.03
CA SER A 33 -17.14 7.31 -2.72
C SER A 33 -16.16 8.05 -1.79
N ALA A 34 -15.02 8.52 -2.29
CA ALA A 34 -14.03 9.21 -1.47
C ALA A 34 -14.39 10.65 -1.10
N LEU A 35 -15.19 11.33 -1.94
CA LEU A 35 -15.36 12.78 -1.83
C LEU A 35 -16.74 13.22 -1.33
N MET A 36 -17.75 12.35 -1.38
CA MET A 36 -19.14 12.76 -1.10
C MET A 36 -19.38 13.30 0.32
N GLU A 37 -18.62 12.84 1.32
CA GLU A 37 -18.77 13.33 2.70
C GLU A 37 -17.96 14.60 2.97
N ILE A 38 -16.96 14.92 2.14
CA ILE A 38 -16.05 16.05 2.35
C ILE A 38 -16.79 17.41 2.42
N PRO A 39 -17.78 17.73 1.56
CA PRO A 39 -18.51 19.00 1.67
C PRO A 39 -19.25 19.17 3.00
N LEU A 40 -19.78 18.08 3.57
CA LEU A 40 -20.48 18.11 4.86
C LEU A 40 -19.49 18.23 6.01
N GLN A 41 -18.38 17.48 5.96
CA GLN A 41 -17.28 17.57 6.93
C GLN A 41 -16.68 18.98 6.96
N TYR A 42 -16.42 19.57 5.79
CA TYR A 42 -15.90 20.93 5.67
C TYR A 42 -16.80 21.95 6.37
N ARG A 43 -18.11 21.94 6.07
CA ARG A 43 -19.08 22.83 6.74
C ARG A 43 -19.15 22.62 8.24
N ALA A 44 -18.98 21.39 8.73
CA ALA A 44 -18.93 21.11 10.16
C ALA A 44 -17.68 21.72 10.82
N THR A 45 -16.52 21.65 10.15
CA THR A 45 -15.25 22.20 10.67
C THR A 45 -15.17 23.73 10.62
N GLN A 46 -15.88 24.40 9.69
CA GLN A 46 -15.93 25.87 9.64
C GLN A 46 -16.42 26.47 10.97
N ARG A 47 -17.33 25.79 11.69
CA ARG A 47 -17.82 26.24 13.01
C ARG A 47 -16.82 26.02 14.15
N ILE A 48 -15.85 25.12 13.96
CA ILE A 48 -14.80 24.80 14.94
C ILE A 48 -13.60 25.73 14.76
N TYR A 49 -13.28 26.10 13.52
CA TYR A 49 -12.17 27.02 13.18
C TYR A 49 -12.31 28.40 13.85
N ASP A 50 -13.54 28.88 14.07
CA ASP A 50 -13.79 30.13 14.78
C ASP A 50 -13.50 30.07 16.29
N ILE A 51 -13.50 28.86 16.88
CA ILE A 51 -13.33 28.65 18.33
C ILE A 51 -11.85 28.42 18.69
N ASP A 52 -11.05 27.90 17.76
CA ASP A 52 -9.81 27.19 18.11
C ASP A 52 -8.51 27.84 17.55
N LYS A 53 -8.43 29.17 17.57
CA LYS A 53 -7.22 29.90 17.09
C LYS A 53 -5.91 29.56 17.80
N ASN A 54 -5.95 28.89 18.97
CA ASN A 54 -4.78 28.71 19.84
C ASN A 54 -4.42 27.25 20.16
N THR A 55 -5.12 26.24 19.64
CA THR A 55 -4.88 24.85 20.04
C THR A 55 -3.91 24.18 19.07
N VAL A 56 -2.62 24.40 19.31
CA VAL A 56 -1.54 23.76 18.57
C VAL A 56 -1.40 22.33 19.05
N GLY A 57 -1.91 21.38 18.25
CA GLY A 57 -1.65 19.95 18.47
C GLY A 57 -0.14 19.63 18.45
N PRO A 58 0.28 18.50 19.02
CA PRO A 58 1.69 18.12 19.06
C PRO A 58 2.27 18.10 17.64
N ARG A 59 3.28 18.95 17.40
CA ARG A 59 3.98 19.01 16.12
C ARG A 59 4.83 17.76 15.93
N THR A 60 4.26 16.73 15.33
CA THR A 60 5.03 15.58 14.83
C THR A 60 5.76 16.03 13.56
N ARG A 61 7.08 16.18 13.62
CA ARG A 61 7.89 16.37 12.41
C ARG A 61 7.92 15.04 11.64
N PRO A 62 7.49 15.00 10.37
CA PRO A 62 7.65 13.80 9.55
C PRO A 62 9.12 13.39 9.52
N LEU A 63 9.39 12.09 9.62
CA LEU A 63 10.74 11.56 9.40
C LEU A 63 11.13 11.73 7.93
N PRO A 64 12.44 11.88 7.63
CA PRO A 64 12.88 11.86 6.24
C PRO A 64 12.56 10.50 5.59
N PRO A 65 12.28 10.48 4.29
CA PRO A 65 12.15 9.21 3.55
C PRO A 65 13.44 8.36 3.67
N PRO A 66 13.33 7.03 3.70
CA PRO A 66 14.49 6.14 3.71
C PRO A 66 15.39 6.35 2.49
N ARG A 67 16.70 6.40 2.69
CA ARG A 67 17.67 6.69 1.62
C ARG A 67 17.75 5.56 0.60
N GLU A 68 17.63 4.32 1.06
CA GLU A 68 17.72 3.13 0.24
C GLU A 68 16.62 3.10 -0.84
N VAL A 69 15.42 3.61 -0.51
CA VAL A 69 14.30 3.75 -1.46
C VAL A 69 14.60 4.84 -2.49
N ILE A 70 15.14 5.98 -2.06
CA ILE A 70 15.52 7.09 -2.95
C ILE A 70 16.59 6.65 -3.95
N ASP A 71 17.63 5.96 -3.48
CA ASP A 71 18.73 5.49 -4.32
C ASP A 71 18.26 4.44 -5.32
N HIS A 72 17.36 3.55 -4.92
CA HIS A 72 16.71 2.59 -5.81
C HIS A 72 15.89 3.30 -6.90
N ASP A 73 14.99 4.21 -6.54
CA ASP A 73 14.14 4.94 -7.51
C ASP A 73 14.98 5.73 -8.51
N ASN A 74 16.04 6.41 -8.06
CA ASN A 74 16.98 7.12 -8.94
C ASN A 74 17.72 6.17 -9.90
N SER A 75 18.09 4.97 -9.43
CA SER A 75 18.72 3.97 -10.29
C SER A 75 17.77 3.44 -11.38
N VAL A 76 16.48 3.24 -11.05
CA VAL A 76 15.45 2.83 -12.01
C VAL A 76 15.13 3.96 -13.03
N GLN A 77 15.21 5.22 -12.61
CA GLN A 77 15.05 6.36 -13.52
C GLN A 77 16.25 6.58 -14.46
N SER A 78 17.42 6.02 -14.13
CA SER A 78 18.63 6.13 -14.95
C SER A 78 18.66 5.19 -16.16
N PHE A 79 17.66 4.31 -16.32
CA PHE A 79 17.43 3.62 -17.59
C PHE A 79 16.87 4.62 -18.61
N PRO A 80 17.42 4.72 -19.84
CA PRO A 80 16.99 5.71 -20.80
C PRO A 80 15.53 5.48 -21.19
N HIS A 81 14.66 6.37 -20.71
CA HIS A 81 13.32 6.57 -21.23
C HIS A 81 13.48 7.07 -22.66
N MET A 82 13.34 6.18 -23.65
CA MET A 82 13.28 6.54 -25.06
C MET A 82 12.03 7.40 -25.30
N THR A 83 12.18 8.72 -25.16
CA THR A 83 11.18 9.69 -25.61
C THR A 83 11.31 9.85 -27.13
N SER A 84 10.51 9.09 -27.88
CA SER A 84 10.12 9.46 -29.24
C SER A 84 8.63 9.15 -29.38
N PHE A 85 7.83 10.20 -29.24
CA PHE A 85 6.45 10.24 -29.66
C PHE A 85 6.44 10.39 -31.19
N GLU A 86 5.87 9.44 -31.93
CA GLU A 86 4.78 9.69 -32.90
C GLU A 86 4.24 8.38 -33.54
N SER A 87 2.96 8.12 -33.24
CA SER A 87 1.93 7.37 -33.97
C SER A 87 2.21 5.97 -34.56
N VAL A 88 1.84 4.91 -33.82
CA VAL A 88 1.32 3.65 -34.41
C VAL A 88 0.17 3.12 -33.53
N PRO A 89 -0.97 2.65 -34.08
CA PRO A 89 -2.12 2.23 -33.29
C PRO A 89 -1.77 1.02 -32.43
N ARG A 90 -1.92 1.16 -31.11
CA ARG A 90 -1.73 0.07 -30.15
C ARG A 90 -2.90 -0.90 -30.26
N MET A 91 -2.78 -1.88 -31.16
CA MET A 91 -3.58 -3.10 -31.13
C MET A 91 -3.32 -3.80 -29.78
N MET A 92 -4.31 -3.79 -28.90
CA MET A 92 -4.33 -4.63 -27.70
C MET A 92 -4.69 -6.06 -28.12
N SER A 93 -3.69 -6.80 -28.62
CA SER A 93 -3.73 -8.26 -28.55
C SER A 93 -3.41 -8.65 -27.11
N PHE A 94 -4.46 -8.86 -26.32
CA PHE A 94 -4.37 -9.53 -25.04
C PHE A 94 -4.17 -11.02 -25.33
N GLU A 95 -2.94 -11.43 -25.59
CA GLU A 95 -2.56 -12.82 -25.39
C GLU A 95 -2.35 -13.00 -23.89
N SER A 96 -3.24 -13.81 -23.32
CA SER A 96 -3.12 -14.41 -22.01
C SER A 96 -1.78 -15.13 -21.88
N VAL A 97 -0.78 -14.44 -21.32
CA VAL A 97 0.39 -15.10 -20.77
C VAL A 97 0.11 -15.32 -19.30
N ASP A 98 -0.32 -16.55 -19.01
CA ASP A 98 -0.16 -17.22 -17.74
C ASP A 98 1.30 -17.10 -17.30
N GLN A 99 1.62 -16.04 -16.55
CA GLN A 99 2.90 -15.90 -15.84
C GLN A 99 2.65 -16.17 -14.37
N THR A 100 2.63 -17.45 -14.04
CA THR A 100 3.04 -17.98 -12.74
C THR A 100 4.52 -17.65 -12.52
N ALA A 101 4.83 -16.38 -12.23
CA ALA A 101 6.14 -15.95 -11.76
C ALA A 101 6.05 -15.67 -10.24
N PRO A 102 7.00 -16.18 -9.42
CA PRO A 102 6.80 -16.31 -7.99
C PRO A 102 7.21 -15.04 -7.24
N VAL A 103 6.42 -13.97 -7.36
CA VAL A 103 6.64 -12.72 -6.61
C VAL A 103 6.46 -12.92 -5.09
N GLU A 104 5.91 -14.06 -4.67
CA GLU A 104 5.67 -14.40 -3.26
C GLU A 104 6.86 -15.04 -2.54
N GLN A 105 8.04 -15.22 -3.15
CA GLN A 105 9.14 -15.99 -2.56
C GLN A 105 10.15 -15.17 -1.73
N VAL A 106 10.02 -13.84 -1.68
CA VAL A 106 10.99 -12.96 -1.00
C VAL A 106 10.52 -12.61 0.41
N CYS A 107 11.44 -12.51 1.36
CA CYS A 107 11.15 -12.24 2.77
C CYS A 107 10.40 -10.91 2.96
N PRO A 108 9.28 -10.88 3.72
CA PRO A 108 8.47 -9.67 3.90
C PRO A 108 9.12 -8.61 4.79
N ILE A 109 10.28 -8.91 5.39
CA ILE A 109 11.01 -8.00 6.30
C ILE A 109 12.09 -7.25 5.55
N CYS A 110 13.00 -7.98 4.89
CA CYS A 110 14.11 -7.36 4.15
C CYS A 110 13.82 -7.13 2.67
N LEU A 111 12.76 -7.74 2.11
CA LEU A 111 12.40 -7.67 0.70
C LEU A 111 13.56 -8.01 -0.27
N THR A 112 14.57 -8.74 0.23
CA THR A 112 15.81 -9.04 -0.48
C THR A 112 16.06 -10.54 -0.54
N ASN A 113 16.08 -11.21 0.62
CA ASN A 113 16.45 -12.62 0.73
C ASN A 113 15.24 -13.55 0.53
N PRO A 114 15.43 -14.77 -0.01
CA PRO A 114 14.37 -15.75 -0.16
C PRO A 114 13.84 -16.23 1.19
N LYS A 115 12.62 -16.75 1.19
CA LYS A 115 11.98 -17.35 2.38
C LYS A 115 12.55 -18.74 2.67
N ASP A 116 13.54 -18.82 3.55
CA ASP A 116 14.20 -20.08 3.99
C ASP A 116 13.98 -20.42 5.47
N MET A 117 13.05 -19.74 6.15
CA MET A 117 12.68 -20.01 7.55
C MET A 117 11.17 -19.99 7.77
N ALA A 118 10.64 -21.04 8.39
CA ALA A 118 9.24 -21.16 8.81
C ALA A 118 9.08 -21.06 10.33
N PHE A 119 8.00 -20.42 10.77
CA PHE A 119 7.61 -20.39 12.18
C PHE A 119 6.56 -21.47 12.50
N GLY A 120 6.36 -21.76 13.80
CA GLY A 120 5.33 -22.71 14.25
C GLY A 120 3.90 -22.38 13.77
N CYS A 121 3.63 -21.12 13.44
CA CYS A 121 2.37 -20.65 12.87
C CYS A 121 2.24 -20.85 11.34
N GLY A 122 3.24 -21.43 10.68
CA GLY A 122 3.25 -21.70 9.23
C GLY A 122 3.72 -20.55 8.34
N HIS A 123 3.92 -19.35 8.90
CA HIS A 123 4.41 -18.19 8.14
C HIS A 123 5.93 -18.20 7.93
N LEU A 124 6.37 -17.54 6.87
CA LEU A 124 7.73 -17.67 6.34
C LEU A 124 8.50 -16.32 6.29
N THR A 125 9.80 -16.37 6.58
CA THR A 125 10.77 -15.27 6.46
C THR A 125 12.13 -15.80 5.97
N CYS A 126 13.11 -14.93 5.71
CA CYS A 126 14.49 -15.38 5.55
C CYS A 126 15.13 -15.66 6.92
N LYS A 127 16.19 -16.47 6.96
CA LYS A 127 16.92 -16.82 8.17
C LYS A 127 17.46 -15.60 8.90
N ASP A 128 18.01 -14.63 8.17
CA ASP A 128 18.67 -13.46 8.78
C ASP A 128 17.67 -12.59 9.55
N CYS A 129 16.45 -12.45 9.03
CA CYS A 129 15.38 -11.72 9.73
C CYS A 129 14.65 -12.59 10.76
N GLY A 130 14.46 -13.89 10.50
CA GLY A 130 13.68 -14.78 11.37
C GLY A 130 14.33 -15.10 12.72
N VAL A 131 15.66 -14.96 12.83
CA VAL A 131 16.39 -15.14 14.10
C VAL A 131 16.27 -13.95 15.06
N THR A 132 16.04 -12.74 14.55
CA THR A 132 16.05 -11.51 15.37
C THR A 132 14.68 -11.18 15.97
N ILE A 133 13.61 -11.79 15.46
CA ILE A 133 12.22 -11.48 15.85
C ILE A 133 11.66 -12.53 16.83
N SER A 134 10.86 -12.07 17.80
CA SER A 134 10.19 -12.91 18.80
C SER A 134 8.71 -13.21 18.50
N SER A 135 8.10 -12.44 17.60
CA SER A 135 6.71 -12.60 17.16
C SER A 135 6.61 -12.61 15.64
N CYS A 136 5.64 -13.37 15.11
CA CYS A 136 5.43 -13.48 13.68
C CYS A 136 4.95 -12.13 13.10
N PRO A 137 5.56 -11.61 12.02
CA PRO A 137 5.16 -10.32 11.43
C PRO A 137 3.79 -10.39 10.72
N LEU A 138 3.29 -11.60 10.44
CA LEU A 138 2.07 -11.85 9.67
C LEU A 138 0.85 -12.08 10.58
N CYS A 139 0.97 -12.95 11.59
CA CYS A 139 -0.14 -13.26 12.51
C CYS A 139 0.06 -12.78 13.96
N ARG A 140 1.23 -12.19 14.28
CA ARG A 140 1.60 -11.70 15.63
C ARG A 140 1.69 -12.77 16.72
N GLU A 141 1.57 -14.05 16.38
CA GLU A 141 1.79 -15.14 17.33
C GLU A 141 3.26 -15.17 17.80
N PRO A 142 3.51 -15.52 19.08
CA PRO A 142 4.87 -15.66 19.60
C PRO A 142 5.58 -16.84 18.92
N ILE A 143 6.83 -16.62 18.51
CA ILE A 143 7.62 -17.62 17.78
C ILE A 143 8.25 -18.60 18.78
N THR A 144 7.63 -19.78 18.90
CA THR A 144 8.13 -20.90 19.72
C THR A 144 9.03 -21.84 18.93
N THR A 145 8.78 -21.99 17.62
CA THR A 145 9.50 -22.91 16.74
C THR A 145 10.03 -22.18 15.52
N ARG A 146 11.29 -22.45 15.13
CA ARG A 146 11.93 -21.96 13.90
C ARG A 146 12.47 -23.16 13.12
N LEU A 147 11.99 -23.34 11.90
CA LEU A 147 12.37 -24.44 11.02
C LEU A 147 13.11 -23.86 9.81
N ARG A 148 14.31 -24.36 9.53
CA ARG A 148 15.06 -23.97 8.34
C ARG A 148 14.61 -24.84 7.16
N LEU A 149 14.22 -24.18 6.08
CA LEU A 149 13.84 -24.84 4.84
C LEU A 149 15.10 -25.01 3.98
N TYR A 150 15.30 -26.21 3.46
CA TYR A 150 16.33 -26.50 2.47
C TYR A 150 15.61 -26.86 1.17
N ALA A 151 15.96 -26.17 0.08
CA ALA A 151 15.49 -26.44 -1.26
C ALA A 151 16.56 -27.22 -2.03
#